data_AF-A8XMC7-F1
#
_entry.id   AF-A8XMC7-F1
#
_cell.length_a   1.000
_cell.length_b   1.000
_cell.length_c   1.000
_cell.angle_alpha   90.00
_cell.angle_beta   90.00
_cell.angle_gamma   90.00
#
_symmetry.space_group_name_H-M   'P 1'
#
loop_
_entity.id
_entity.type
_entity.pdbx_description
1 polymer ?
#
loop_
_entity_poly.entity_id
_entity_poly.type
_entity_poly.pdbx_seq_one_letter_code
_entity_poly.pdbx_strand_id
1 'polypeptide(L)'
;MQLSKYQQLVQNGILNNMEFSDLFMFSFVSEKMKKLIKSSPQMKRFESVNTIRYDHRNGRTIVCIPYRYRHHKILKISEGDEIKNDCFQLNVSGKMIDFR
;
A
#
# COMPACT_ATOMS: atom_id res chain seq x y z
N MET A 1 17.15 -4.58 1.52
CA MET A 1 15.83 -4.93 2.08
C MET A 1 15.85 -6.39 2.54
N GLN A 2 15.34 -6.70 3.74
CA GLN A 2 15.42 -8.06 4.30
C GLN A 2 14.60 -9.09 3.50
N LEU A 3 13.46 -8.68 2.92
CA LEU A 3 12.59 -9.59 2.14
C LEU A 3 13.31 -10.24 0.95
N SER A 4 14.25 -9.53 0.32
CA SER A 4 14.96 -10.05 -0.84
C SER A 4 16.01 -11.13 -0.52
N LYS A 5 16.27 -11.40 0.77
CA LYS A 5 17.15 -12.49 1.21
C LYS A 5 16.46 -13.85 1.17
N TYR A 6 15.12 -13.86 1.20
CA TYR A 6 14.35 -15.10 1.16
C TYR A 6 14.22 -15.62 -0.27
N GLN A 7 14.03 -16.94 -0.44
CA GLN A 7 13.71 -17.52 -1.74
C GLN A 7 12.37 -16.98 -2.28
N GLN A 8 12.22 -16.99 -3.61
CA GLN A 8 11.05 -16.43 -4.28
C GLN A 8 9.73 -17.04 -3.82
N LEU A 9 9.71 -18.33 -3.49
CA LEU A 9 8.52 -18.99 -2.91
C LEU A 9 8.08 -18.36 -1.59
N VAL A 10 9.04 -18.08 -0.70
CA VAL A 10 8.78 -17.45 0.60
C VAL A 10 8.35 -16.00 0.41
N GLN A 11 9.00 -15.26 -0.50
CA GLN A 11 8.59 -13.88 -0.84
C GLN A 11 7.15 -13.84 -1.35
N ASN A 12 6.81 -14.73 -2.29
CA ASN A 12 5.45 -14.85 -2.81
C ASN A 12 4.45 -15.25 -1.72
N GLY A 13 4.81 -16.18 -0.84
CA GLY A 13 3.99 -16.57 0.30
C GLY A 13 3.67 -15.40 1.23
N ILE A 14 4.67 -14.55 1.53
CA ILE A 14 4.48 -13.35 2.34
C ILE A 14 3.56 -12.35 1.62
N LEU A 15 3.89 -11.99 0.37
CA LEU A 15 3.09 -11.04 -0.42
C LEU A 15 1.66 -11.55 -0.64
N ASN A 16 1.46 -12.87 -0.71
CA ASN A 16 0.13 -13.45 -0.90
C ASN A 16 -0.82 -13.30 0.27
N ASN A 17 -0.28 -13.11 1.48
CA ASN A 17 -1.08 -12.93 2.69
C ASN A 17 -1.26 -11.45 3.08
N MET A 18 -0.75 -10.52 2.27
CA MET A 18 -0.90 -9.08 2.50
C MET A 18 -2.22 -8.54 1.94
N GLU A 19 -2.73 -7.48 2.57
CA GLU A 19 -3.87 -6.72 2.06
C GLU A 19 -3.48 -5.79 0.91
N PHE A 20 -4.48 -5.26 0.21
CA PHE A 20 -4.26 -4.28 -0.87
C PHE A 20 -3.53 -3.03 -0.38
N SER A 21 -3.87 -2.54 0.82
CA SER A 21 -3.20 -1.41 1.47
C SER A 21 -1.72 -1.69 1.71
N ASP A 22 -1.40 -2.87 2.25
CA ASP A 22 -0.02 -3.26 2.54
C ASP A 22 0.80 -3.28 1.25
N LEU A 23 0.32 -3.99 0.23
CA LEU A 23 1.00 -4.10 -1.06
C LEU A 23 1.17 -2.73 -1.73
N PHE A 24 0.16 -1.86 -1.63
CA PHE A 24 0.24 -0.49 -2.13
C PHE A 24 1.34 0.30 -1.40
N MET A 25 1.39 0.24 -0.07
CA MET A 25 2.43 0.90 0.72
C MET A 25 3.83 0.34 0.45
N PHE A 26 3.96 -0.99 0.35
CA PHE A 26 5.22 -1.65 0.00
C PHE A 26 5.73 -1.22 -1.38
N SER A 27 4.84 -0.91 -2.33
CA SER A 27 5.25 -0.45 -3.65
C SER A 27 6.06 0.86 -3.63
N PHE A 28 5.92 1.68 -2.58
CA PHE A 28 6.69 2.92 -2.40
C PHE A 28 8.07 2.71 -1.76
N VAL A 29 8.33 1.54 -1.18
CA VAL A 29 9.59 1.27 -0.45
C VAL A 29 10.80 1.27 -1.39
N SER A 30 10.66 0.71 -2.60
CA SER A 30 11.70 0.78 -3.63
C SER A 30 11.19 0.30 -4.99
N GLU A 31 11.86 0.70 -6.07
CA GLU A 31 11.58 0.17 -7.40
C GLU A 31 11.73 -1.36 -7.49
N LYS A 32 12.64 -1.94 -6.71
CA LYS A 32 12.79 -3.40 -6.64
C LYS A 32 11.56 -4.07 -6.01
N MET A 33 10.99 -3.48 -4.95
CA MET A 33 9.77 -3.98 -4.32
C MET A 33 8.57 -3.84 -5.27
N LYS A 34 8.44 -2.68 -5.92
CA LYS A 34 7.41 -2.47 -6.94
C LYS A 34 7.47 -3.53 -8.04
N LYS A 35 8.65 -3.81 -8.59
CA LYS A 35 8.85 -4.88 -9.59
C LYS A 35 8.50 -6.27 -9.03
N LEU A 36 8.89 -6.57 -7.80
CA LEU A 36 8.58 -7.85 -7.14
C LEU A 36 7.07 -8.04 -6.97
N ILE A 37 6.34 -7.03 -6.49
CA ILE A 37 4.88 -7.09 -6.35
C ILE A 37 4.23 -7.31 -7.72
N LYS A 38 4.68 -6.57 -8.74
CA LYS A 38 4.18 -6.69 -10.12
C LYS A 38 4.42 -8.06 -10.75
N SER A 39 5.52 -8.74 -10.42
CA SER A 39 5.81 -10.09 -10.92
C SER A 39 5.20 -11.22 -10.07
N SER A 40 4.69 -10.88 -8.89
CA SER A 40 4.06 -11.85 -7.99
C SER A 40 2.62 -12.18 -8.42
N PRO A 41 2.05 -13.32 -7.97
CA PRO A 41 0.65 -13.67 -8.22
C PRO A 41 -0.37 -12.62 -7.74
N GLN A 42 0.03 -11.72 -6.84
CA GLN A 42 -0.81 -10.62 -6.36
C GLN A 42 -1.26 -9.69 -7.47
N MET A 43 -0.49 -9.57 -8.55
CA MET A 43 -0.86 -8.73 -9.68
C MET A 43 -2.21 -9.13 -10.29
N LYS A 44 -2.53 -10.43 -10.31
CA LYS A 44 -3.84 -10.93 -10.75
C LYS A 44 -5.01 -10.42 -9.89
N ARG A 45 -4.78 -10.20 -8.58
CA ARG A 45 -5.78 -9.59 -7.69
C ARG A 45 -5.99 -8.13 -8.05
N PHE A 46 -4.92 -7.39 -8.34
CA PHE A 46 -5.02 -5.99 -8.80
C PHE A 46 -5.67 -5.87 -10.18
N GLU A 47 -5.37 -6.78 -11.11
CA GLU A 47 -6.00 -6.82 -12.44
C GLU A 47 -7.50 -7.08 -12.37
N SER A 48 -7.96 -7.79 -11.33
CA SER A 48 -9.40 -8.00 -11.09
C SER A 48 -10.13 -6.78 -10.49
N VAL A 49 -9.41 -5.70 -10.17
CA VAL A 49 -9.99 -4.47 -9.62
C VAL A 49 -10.58 -3.64 -10.75
N ASN A 50 -11.90 -3.67 -10.88
CA ASN A 50 -12.60 -2.90 -11.90
C ASN A 50 -12.91 -1.46 -11.48
N THR A 51 -12.90 -1.17 -10.18
CA THR A 51 -13.34 0.14 -9.66
C THR A 51 -12.57 0.49 -8.40
N ILE A 52 -12.19 1.76 -8.31
CA ILE A 52 -11.69 2.38 -7.08
C ILE A 52 -12.73 3.43 -6.69
N ARG A 53 -13.22 3.35 -5.45
CA ARG A 53 -14.19 4.31 -4.90
C ARG A 53 -13.48 5.25 -3.94
N TYR A 54 -13.78 6.53 -4.10
CA TYR A 54 -13.42 7.59 -3.16
C TYR A 54 -14.67 7.91 -2.34
N ASP A 55 -14.66 7.52 -1.07
CA ASP A 55 -15.77 7.76 -0.14
C ASP A 55 -15.42 8.94 0.77
N HIS A 56 -16.10 10.06 0.57
CA HIS A 56 -15.87 11.30 1.31
C HIS A 56 -16.84 11.42 2.47
N ARG A 57 -16.33 11.40 3.72
CA ARG A 57 -17.12 11.52 4.95
C ARG A 57 -16.38 12.34 5.99
N ASN A 58 -17.05 13.34 6.57
CA ASN A 58 -16.58 14.12 7.72
C ASN A 58 -15.15 14.67 7.53
N GLY A 59 -14.86 15.33 6.40
CA GLY A 59 -13.53 15.90 6.10
C GLY A 59 -12.44 14.86 5.81
N ARG A 60 -12.82 13.59 5.60
CA ARG A 60 -11.91 12.48 5.31
C ARG A 60 -12.34 11.80 4.02
N THR A 61 -11.38 11.41 3.19
CA THR A 61 -11.62 10.65 1.97
C THR A 61 -10.97 9.27 2.11
N ILE A 62 -11.79 8.22 2.09
CA ILE A 62 -11.32 6.84 2.09
C ILE A 62 -11.28 6.36 0.64
N VAL A 63 -10.09 5.98 0.18
CA VAL A 63 -9.88 5.30 -1.10
C VAL A 63 -10.01 3.81 -0.87
N CYS A 64 -10.93 3.15 -1.56
CA CYS A 64 -11.17 1.72 -1.36
C CYS A 64 -11.54 0.98 -2.65
N ILE A 65 -11.30 -0.33 -2.64
CA ILE A 65 -11.80 -1.26 -3.65
C ILE A 65 -13.12 -1.84 -3.13
N PRO A 66 -14.26 -1.56 -3.78
CA PRO A 66 -15.51 -2.20 -3.44
C PRO A 66 -15.43 -3.68 -3.84
N TYR A 67 -15.73 -4.58 -2.91
CA TYR A 67 -15.82 -6.01 -3.16
C TYR A 67 -17.05 -6.58 -2.45
N ARG A 68 -18.11 -6.85 -3.22
CA ARG A 68 -19.43 -7.26 -2.70
C ARG A 68 -19.90 -6.29 -1.60
N TYR A 69 -20.09 -6.80 -0.38
CA TYR A 69 -20.54 -6.04 0.80
C TYR A 69 -19.38 -5.48 1.65
N ARG A 70 -18.12 -5.60 1.19
CA ARG A 70 -16.93 -5.13 1.91
C ARG A 70 -16.17 -4.08 1.10
N HIS A 71 -15.45 -3.22 1.81
CA HIS A 71 -14.55 -2.23 1.24
C HIS A 71 -13.12 -2.55 1.66
N HIS A 72 -12.27 -2.95 0.72
CA HIS A 72 -10.85 -3.07 0.99
C HIS A 72 -10.26 -1.66 0.93
N LYS A 73 -9.91 -1.12 2.10
CA LYS A 73 -9.33 0.22 2.19
C LYS A 73 -7.92 0.17 1.61
N ILE A 74 -7.61 1.11 0.72
CA ILE A 74 -6.26 1.28 0.17
C ILE A 74 -5.55 2.38 0.94
N LEU A 75 -6.20 3.55 1.02
CA LEU A 75 -5.61 4.77 1.57
C LEU A 75 -6.70 5.59 2.25
N LYS A 76 -6.32 6.31 3.32
CA LYS A 76 -7.14 7.35 3.92
C LYS A 76 -6.43 8.68 3.68
N ILE A 77 -7.14 9.62 3.08
CA ILE A 77 -6.74 11.01 2.93
C ILE A 77 -7.55 11.79 3.96
N SER A 78 -6.91 12.59 4.79
CA SER A 78 -7.59 13.45 5.74
C SER A 78 -6.80 14.74 5.89
N GLU A 79 -7.50 15.85 6.13
CA GLU A 79 -6.84 17.05 6.64
C GLU A 79 -6.03 16.67 7.87
N GLY A 80 -4.78 17.12 7.89
CA GLY A 80 -3.89 16.80 8.99
C GLY A 80 -4.36 17.50 10.24
N ASP A 81 -4.97 16.76 11.18
CA ASP A 81 -5.23 17.27 12.52
C ASP A 81 -3.89 17.84 13.05
N GLU A 82 -3.87 19.09 13.54
CA GLU A 82 -2.71 19.72 14.19
C GLU A 82 -2.41 19.04 15.53
N ILE A 83 -2.02 17.77 15.51
CA ILE A 83 -1.70 17.01 16.71
C ILE A 83 -0.31 16.40 16.54
N LYS A 84 0.61 17.02 17.29
CA LYS A 84 2.00 16.70 17.61
C LYS A 84 2.53 15.32 17.19
N ASN A 85 3.57 15.35 16.34
CA ASN A 85 4.80 14.55 16.41
C ASN A 85 4.79 13.02 16.16
N ASP A 86 3.89 12.47 15.34
CA ASP A 86 4.03 11.09 14.84
C ASP A 86 4.53 11.00 13.37
N CYS A 87 5.20 12.05 12.88
CA CYS A 87 5.88 11.97 11.58
C CYS A 87 7.10 11.06 11.70
N PHE A 88 7.23 10.08 10.82
CA PHE A 88 8.47 9.35 10.62
C PHE A 88 9.10 9.71 9.28
N GLN A 89 10.41 9.88 9.28
CA GLN A 89 11.15 10.22 8.08
C GLN A 89 11.58 8.96 7.36
N LEU A 90 11.27 8.89 6.06
CA LEU A 90 11.78 7.85 5.19
C LEU A 90 12.66 8.47 4.12
N ASN A 91 13.82 7.85 3.87
CA ASN A 91 14.62 8.16 2.70
C ASN A 91 14.01 7.49 1.47
N VAL A 92 13.43 8.27 0.57
CA VAL A 92 12.89 7.82 -0.70
C VAL A 92 13.77 8.38 -1.81
N SER A 93 14.55 7.50 -2.43
CA SER A 93 15.44 7.84 -3.56
C SER A 93 16.43 8.97 -3.25
N GLY A 94 17.00 8.98 -2.04
CA GLY A 94 17.99 9.98 -1.61
C GLY A 94 17.38 11.26 -1.05
N LYS A 95 16.05 11.39 -1.08
CA LYS A 95 15.33 12.50 -0.45
C LYS A 95 14.69 12.03 0.84
N MET A 96 14.92 12.76 1.91
CA MET A 96 14.17 12.57 3.15
C MET A 96 12.77 13.12 2.94
N ILE A 97 11.77 12.26 3.11
CA ILE A 97 10.36 12.59 3.00
C ILE A 97 9.71 12.29 4.35
N ASP A 98 9.00 13.27 4.89
CA ASP A 98 8.17 13.09 6.08
C ASP A 98 6.89 12.34 5.67
N PHE A 99 6.67 11.17 6.28
CA PHE A 99 5.44 10.41 6.13
C PHE A 99 4.56 10.58 7.38
N ARG A 100 3.26 10.69 7.13
CA ARG A 100 2.19 10.68 8.13
C ARG A 100 1.17 9.62 7.77
#